data_AF-A0A7C3H8J9-F1
#
_entry.id   AF-A0A7C3H8J9-F1
#
_cell.length_a   1.000
_cell.length_b   1.000
_cell.length_c   1.000
_cell.angle_alpha   90.00
_cell.angle_beta   90.00
_cell.angle_gamma   90.00
#
_symmetry.space_group_name_H-M   'P 1'
#
loop_
_entity.id
_entity.type
_entity.pdbx_description
1 polymer ?
#
loop_
_entity_poly.entity_id
_entity_poly.type
_entity_poly.pdbx_seq_one_letter_code
_entity_poly.pdbx_strand_id
1 'polypeptide(L)'
;MLRTASVPPLTFLTWSLAAAPIAVVLVLMVGLRWGGKKAGPVGWLTALVIAALFFGAGPEVLLVSQLRGLLLSLYVLYIIWMALVLYRVVDEAGAITVIGQGIARLTAEPTMQLLLLAWAFSAFLQGVAGFGVPIAVVAPLLIGLGFAPVVAVAAVAIGHSWSVTFGDIASSFQALMVATGLPGETLAPWSAVFLGVAVFGCGLAAAWTFRGWAAWRKGWPALLIMGVVMAGVQAGLALSGLWSLAGFGAGLAGLAVGALVARLPIYQSSNSQPAPPSPAFPLSLALAPYLALIIVVTAAELWPWLHETLNAVQLRIPFP
;
A
#
# COMPACT_ATOMS: atom_id res chain seq x y z
N MET A 1 -8.00 14.46 38.80
CA MET A 1 -8.86 15.54 38.26
C MET A 1 -8.26 16.00 36.94
N LEU A 2 -8.64 15.36 35.83
CA LEU A 2 -8.23 15.78 34.50
C LEU A 2 -8.90 17.13 34.22
N ARG A 3 -8.12 18.22 34.21
CA ARG A 3 -8.58 19.50 33.69
C ARG A 3 -9.18 19.23 32.31
N THR A 4 -10.41 19.64 32.10
CA THR A 4 -10.99 19.81 30.77
C THR A 4 -10.12 20.82 30.03
N ALA A 5 -9.03 20.34 29.42
CA ALA A 5 -8.24 21.13 28.51
C ALA A 5 -9.18 21.49 27.36
N SER A 6 -9.64 22.74 27.33
CA SER A 6 -10.38 23.26 26.20
C SER A 6 -9.56 22.97 24.95
N VAL A 7 -10.17 22.28 23.99
CA VAL A 7 -9.53 22.01 22.71
C VAL A 7 -9.03 23.35 22.17
N PRO A 8 -7.72 23.48 21.86
CA PRO A 8 -7.18 24.76 21.41
C PRO A 8 -7.96 25.21 20.18
N PRO A 9 -8.28 26.52 20.07
CA PRO A 9 -9.10 27.02 18.97
C PRO A 9 -8.47 26.64 17.64
N LEU A 10 -9.31 26.23 16.68
CA LEU A 10 -8.91 25.90 15.31
C LEU A 10 -8.55 27.18 14.56
N THR A 11 -7.34 27.66 14.81
CA THR A 11 -6.75 28.80 14.13
C THR A 11 -5.76 28.29 13.08
N PHE A 12 -5.46 29.11 12.08
CA PHE A 12 -4.43 28.76 11.11
C PHE A 12 -3.10 28.42 11.79
N LEU A 13 -2.73 29.17 12.84
CA LEU A 13 -1.51 28.92 13.61
C LEU A 13 -1.49 27.54 14.28
N THR A 14 -2.54 27.19 15.03
CA THR A 14 -2.61 25.89 15.73
C THR A 14 -2.65 24.72 14.75
N TRP A 15 -3.31 24.89 13.62
CA TRP A 15 -3.31 23.91 12.53
C TRP A 15 -1.91 23.74 11.91
N SER A 16 -1.23 24.83 11.57
CA SER A 16 0.13 24.78 11.01
C SER A 16 1.13 24.16 11.98
N LEU A 17 1.05 24.48 13.27
CA LEU A 17 1.89 23.89 14.30
C LEU A 17 1.63 22.38 14.44
N ALA A 18 0.38 21.95 14.40
CA ALA A 18 0.03 20.52 14.44
C ALA A 18 0.53 19.75 13.21
N ALA A 19 0.54 20.39 12.03
CA ALA A 19 1.05 19.79 10.79
C ALA A 19 2.58 19.84 10.65
N ALA A 20 3.26 20.69 11.41
CA ALA A 20 4.70 20.95 11.27
C ALA A 20 5.59 19.70 11.39
N PRO A 21 5.36 18.74 12.32
CA PRO A 21 6.19 17.53 12.39
C PRO A 21 6.20 16.73 11.09
N ILE A 22 5.04 16.61 10.44
CA ILE A 22 4.88 15.93 9.15
C ILE A 22 5.58 16.74 8.05
N ALA A 23 5.36 18.05 8.02
CA ALA A 23 6.00 18.94 7.04
C ALA A 23 7.54 18.89 7.15
N VAL A 24 8.10 18.87 8.37
CA VAL A 24 9.54 18.74 8.61
C VAL A 24 10.05 17.42 8.05
N VAL A 25 9.40 16.29 8.34
CA VAL A 25 9.81 14.98 7.80
C VAL A 25 9.79 15.00 6.27
N LEU A 26 8.74 15.56 5.65
CA LEU A 26 8.61 15.67 4.19
C LEU A 26 9.71 16.56 3.59
N VAL A 27 9.99 17.71 4.17
CA VAL A 27 11.05 18.62 3.69
C VAL A 27 12.43 17.97 3.81
N LEU A 28 12.71 17.30 4.93
CA LEU A 28 13.98 16.60 5.13
C LEU A 28 14.15 15.44 4.13
N MET A 29 13.10 14.65 3.91
CA MET A 29 13.18 13.47 3.02
C MET A 29 13.13 13.83 1.54
N VAL A 30 12.24 14.73 1.12
CA VAL A 30 12.06 15.09 -0.30
C VAL A 30 13.02 16.20 -0.71
N GLY A 31 13.12 17.26 0.09
CA GLY A 31 13.96 18.42 -0.20
C GLY A 31 15.44 18.15 0.06
N LEU A 32 15.79 17.74 1.28
CA LEU A 32 17.18 17.48 1.66
C LEU A 32 17.65 16.05 1.40
N ARG A 33 16.77 15.16 0.92
CA ARG A 33 17.09 13.76 0.59
C ARG A 33 17.63 12.96 1.78
N TRP A 34 17.21 13.29 2.99
CA TRP A 34 17.56 12.53 4.19
C TRP A 34 16.81 11.20 4.20
N GLY A 35 17.48 10.13 4.62
CA GLY A 35 16.81 8.86 4.91
C GLY A 35 15.90 8.97 6.14
N GLY A 36 14.86 8.12 6.20
CA GLY A 36 13.91 8.09 7.33
C GLY A 36 14.56 7.92 8.70
N LYS A 37 15.70 7.20 8.77
CA LYS A 37 16.50 7.04 10.00
C LYS A 37 16.95 8.38 10.61
N LYS A 38 17.20 9.40 9.77
CA LYS A 38 17.59 10.75 10.20
C LYS A 38 16.40 11.68 10.33
N ALA A 39 15.47 11.64 9.37
CA ALA A 39 14.31 12.52 9.36
C ALA A 39 13.30 12.22 10.49
N GLY A 40 13.11 10.93 10.82
CA GLY A 40 12.16 10.49 11.84
C GLY A 40 12.42 11.09 13.23
N PRO A 41 13.64 10.97 13.79
CA PRO A 41 13.98 11.59 15.07
C PRO A 41 13.78 13.12 15.09
N VAL A 42 14.04 13.80 13.97
CA VAL A 42 13.82 15.25 13.88
C VAL A 42 12.33 15.59 13.88
N GLY A 43 11.50 14.85 13.14
CA GLY A 43 10.04 15.00 13.18
C GLY A 43 9.48 14.72 14.57
N TRP A 44 9.96 13.66 15.22
CA TRP A 44 9.58 13.31 16.60
C TRP A 44 9.96 14.42 17.60
N LEU A 45 11.18 14.93 17.54
CA LEU A 45 11.64 16.04 18.39
C LEU A 45 10.83 17.31 18.12
N THR A 46 10.51 17.58 16.86
CA THR A 46 9.64 18.71 16.47
C THR A 46 8.26 18.57 17.11
N ALA A 47 7.67 17.37 17.08
CA ALA A 47 6.38 17.12 17.73
C ALA A 47 6.44 17.34 19.25
N LEU A 48 7.50 16.86 19.92
CA LEU A 48 7.70 17.06 21.36
C LEU A 48 7.81 18.54 21.73
N VAL A 49 8.65 19.28 21.01
CA VAL A 49 8.87 20.72 21.26
C VAL A 49 7.58 21.49 21.05
N ILE A 50 6.86 21.23 19.96
CA ILE A 50 5.60 21.91 19.67
C ILE A 50 4.53 21.57 20.71
N ALA A 51 4.40 20.29 21.09
CA ALA A 51 3.44 19.86 22.09
C ALA A 51 3.68 20.53 23.45
N ALA A 52 4.94 20.60 23.88
CA ALA A 52 5.32 21.21 25.15
C ALA A 52 5.09 22.74 25.16
N LEU A 53 5.50 23.44 24.09
CA LEU A 53 5.52 24.91 24.07
C LEU A 53 4.19 25.54 23.65
N PHE A 54 3.42 24.90 22.76
CA PHE A 54 2.24 25.52 22.14
C PHE A 54 0.91 24.83 22.47
N PHE A 55 0.95 23.55 22.87
CA PHE A 55 -0.25 22.79 23.23
C PHE A 55 -0.37 22.50 24.74
N GLY A 56 0.58 22.98 25.54
CA GLY A 56 0.55 22.84 27.00
C GLY A 56 0.69 21.40 27.48
N ALA A 57 1.33 20.53 26.69
CA ALA A 57 1.57 19.15 27.09
C ALA A 57 2.53 19.10 28.29
N GLY A 58 2.00 18.72 29.45
CA GLY A 58 2.80 18.51 30.66
C GLY A 58 3.69 17.26 30.58
N PRO A 59 4.63 17.08 31.53
CA PRO A 59 5.57 15.95 31.54
C PRO A 59 4.89 14.57 31.47
N GLU A 60 3.74 14.42 32.13
CA GLU A 60 2.94 13.18 32.13
C GLU A 60 2.42 12.86 30.71
N VAL A 61 1.79 13.83 30.05
CA VAL A 61 1.26 13.65 28.69
C VAL A 61 2.36 13.30 27.70
N LEU A 62 3.52 13.96 27.81
CA LEU A 62 4.68 13.66 26.97
C LEU A 62 5.16 12.22 27.23
N LEU A 63 5.37 11.82 28.48
CA LEU A 63 5.83 10.47 28.83
C LEU A 63 4.85 9.38 28.35
N VAL A 64 3.56 9.57 28.61
CA VAL A 64 2.49 8.64 28.20
C VAL A 64 2.41 8.55 26.68
N SER A 65 2.50 9.66 25.95
CA SER A 65 2.51 9.66 24.48
C SER A 65 3.71 8.92 23.90
N GLN A 66 4.88 9.03 24.53
CA GLN A 66 6.08 8.32 24.11
C GLN A 66 5.97 6.81 24.28
N LEU A 67 5.51 6.37 25.46
CA LEU A 67 5.25 4.96 25.74
C LEU A 67 4.19 4.41 24.77
N ARG A 68 3.13 5.16 24.49
CA ARG A 68 2.09 4.77 23.51
C ARG A 68 2.70 4.62 22.12
N GLY A 69 3.48 5.60 21.65
CA GLY A 69 4.16 5.53 20.36
C GLY A 69 5.10 4.33 20.23
N LEU A 70 5.83 3.99 21.31
CA LEU A 70 6.69 2.81 21.36
C LEU A 70 5.89 1.51 21.23
N LEU A 71 4.81 1.35 22.00
CA LEU A 71 3.95 0.17 21.95
C LEU A 71 3.29 0.01 20.57
N LEU A 72 2.82 1.11 19.98
CA LEU A 72 2.28 1.09 18.61
C LEU A 72 3.34 0.70 17.58
N SER A 73 4.57 1.18 17.76
CA SER A 73 5.68 0.80 16.87
C SER A 73 6.00 -0.69 16.97
N LEU A 74 5.96 -1.28 18.18
CA LEU A 74 6.13 -2.74 18.36
C LEU A 74 5.01 -3.55 17.71
N TYR A 75 3.76 -3.09 17.84
CA TYR A 75 2.61 -3.71 17.18
C TYR A 75 2.75 -3.71 15.66
N VAL A 76 3.09 -2.55 15.08
CA VAL A 76 3.36 -2.44 13.64
C VAL A 76 4.54 -3.33 13.25
N LEU A 77 5.66 -3.28 13.98
CA LEU A 77 6.85 -4.08 13.69
C LEU A 77 6.55 -5.59 13.66
N TYR A 78 5.69 -6.09 14.56
CA TYR A 78 5.26 -7.48 14.58
C TYR A 78 4.60 -7.90 13.26
N ILE A 79 3.69 -7.07 12.72
CA ILE A 79 3.03 -7.31 11.43
C ILE A 79 4.07 -7.33 10.30
N ILE A 80 4.98 -6.34 10.28
CA ILE A 80 6.03 -6.21 9.27
C ILE A 80 6.93 -7.45 9.25
N TRP A 81 7.34 -7.92 10.43
CA TRP A 81 8.22 -9.08 10.52
C TRP A 81 7.59 -10.32 9.90
N MET A 82 6.32 -10.61 10.19
CA MET A 82 5.64 -11.78 9.63
C MET A 82 5.41 -11.65 8.12
N ALA A 83 5.03 -10.46 7.64
CA ALA A 83 4.89 -10.17 6.21
C ALA A 83 6.21 -10.33 5.45
N LEU A 84 7.31 -9.82 6.00
CA LEU A 84 8.65 -9.96 5.42
C LEU A 84 9.13 -11.41 5.40
N VAL A 85 8.83 -12.21 6.43
CA VAL A 85 9.15 -13.64 6.43
C VAL A 85 8.43 -14.34 5.28
N LEU A 86 7.11 -14.14 5.12
CA LEU A 86 6.37 -14.72 3.99
C LEU A 86 6.96 -14.26 2.66
N TYR A 87 7.20 -12.96 2.49
CA TYR A 87 7.82 -12.42 1.28
C TYR A 87 9.16 -13.10 0.99
N ARG A 88 10.08 -13.17 1.96
CA ARG A 88 11.40 -13.76 1.77
C ARG A 88 11.34 -15.23 1.40
N VAL A 89 10.45 -16.00 2.00
CA VAL A 89 10.26 -17.42 1.65
C VAL A 89 9.77 -17.56 0.20
N VAL A 90 8.82 -16.73 -0.24
CA VAL A 90 8.28 -16.76 -1.60
C VAL A 90 9.30 -16.24 -2.64
N ASP A 91 10.07 -15.22 -2.28
CA ASP A 91 11.12 -14.63 -3.11
C ASP A 91 12.29 -15.60 -3.31
N GLU A 92 12.77 -16.24 -2.23
CA GLU A 92 13.83 -17.25 -2.29
C GLU A 92 13.41 -18.49 -3.08
N ALA A 93 12.13 -18.86 -3.05
CA ALA A 93 11.56 -19.91 -3.90
C ALA A 93 11.47 -19.50 -5.39
N GLY A 94 11.81 -18.26 -5.75
CA GLY A 94 11.74 -17.73 -7.11
C GLY A 94 10.32 -17.43 -7.61
N ALA A 95 9.30 -17.57 -6.76
CA ALA A 95 7.90 -17.46 -7.15
C ALA A 95 7.53 -16.03 -7.57
N ILE A 96 8.11 -15.02 -6.94
CA ILE A 96 7.92 -13.61 -7.30
C ILE A 96 8.31 -13.35 -8.75
N THR A 97 9.49 -13.85 -9.15
CA THR A 97 10.01 -13.73 -10.51
C THR A 97 9.12 -14.46 -11.51
N VAL A 98 8.68 -15.68 -11.16
CA VAL A 98 7.73 -16.47 -11.98
C VAL A 98 6.40 -15.72 -12.18
N ILE A 99 5.85 -15.11 -11.13
CA ILE A 99 4.60 -14.32 -11.23
C ILE A 99 4.81 -13.13 -12.16
N GLY A 100 5.90 -12.37 -11.97
CA GLY A 100 6.25 -11.22 -12.82
C GLY A 100 6.38 -11.59 -14.30
N GLN A 101 7.10 -12.67 -14.60
CA GLN A 101 7.25 -13.18 -15.97
C GLN A 101 5.93 -13.67 -16.55
N GLY A 102 5.11 -14.37 -15.75
CA GLY A 102 3.78 -14.82 -16.16
C GLY A 102 2.85 -13.66 -16.54
N ILE A 103 2.83 -12.60 -15.73
CA ILE A 103 2.04 -11.39 -16.00
C ILE A 103 2.55 -10.67 -17.25
N ALA A 104 3.86 -10.52 -17.40
CA ALA A 104 4.47 -9.88 -18.57
C ALA A 104 4.15 -10.61 -19.90
N ARG A 105 3.86 -11.91 -19.86
CA ARG A 105 3.48 -12.71 -21.04
C ARG A 105 2.02 -12.54 -21.46
N LEU A 106 1.18 -11.89 -20.66
CA LEU A 106 -0.25 -11.69 -20.98
C LEU A 106 -0.45 -10.78 -22.19
N THR A 107 0.52 -9.92 -22.50
CA THR A 107 0.50 -9.00 -23.64
C THR A 107 1.93 -8.67 -24.08
N ALA A 108 2.11 -8.42 -25.37
CA ALA A 108 3.35 -7.87 -25.92
C ALA A 108 3.33 -6.33 -25.97
N GLU A 109 2.22 -5.70 -25.60
CA GLU A 109 2.06 -4.26 -25.68
C GLU A 109 2.67 -3.57 -24.44
N PRO A 110 3.67 -2.68 -24.62
CA PRO A 110 4.42 -2.14 -23.48
C PRO A 110 3.57 -1.30 -22.51
N THR A 111 2.58 -0.56 -23.00
CA THR A 111 1.71 0.25 -22.11
C THR A 111 0.90 -0.66 -21.18
N MET A 112 0.31 -1.72 -21.74
CA MET A 112 -0.47 -2.70 -20.99
C MET A 112 0.41 -3.51 -20.05
N GLN A 113 1.61 -3.93 -20.48
CA GLN A 113 2.59 -4.57 -19.58
C GLN A 113 2.94 -3.68 -18.39
N LEU A 114 3.16 -2.39 -18.63
CA LEU A 114 3.43 -1.43 -17.55
C LEU A 114 2.22 -1.27 -16.61
N LEU A 115 0.99 -1.21 -17.12
CA LEU A 115 -0.20 -1.15 -16.26
C LEU A 115 -0.39 -2.43 -15.45
N LEU A 116 -0.18 -3.60 -16.05
CA LEU A 116 -0.28 -4.87 -15.34
C LEU A 116 0.78 -4.98 -14.23
N LEU A 117 2.02 -4.58 -14.51
CA LEU A 117 3.13 -4.73 -13.57
C LEU A 117 3.20 -3.56 -12.58
N ALA A 118 3.34 -2.34 -13.07
CA ALA A 118 3.61 -1.15 -12.26
C ALA A 118 2.38 -0.65 -11.49
N TRP A 119 1.15 -0.99 -11.92
CA TRP A 119 -0.08 -0.51 -11.27
C TRP A 119 -0.86 -1.61 -10.56
N ALA A 120 -1.15 -2.74 -11.23
CA ALA A 120 -1.92 -3.82 -10.62
C ALA A 120 -1.06 -4.79 -9.78
N PHE A 121 0.02 -5.32 -10.34
CA PHE A 121 0.89 -6.30 -9.65
C PHE A 121 1.63 -5.67 -8.48
N SER A 122 2.15 -4.45 -8.64
CA SER A 122 2.78 -3.70 -7.56
C SER A 122 1.79 -3.41 -6.42
N ALA A 123 0.52 -3.12 -6.71
CA ALA A 123 -0.52 -2.94 -5.70
C ALA A 123 -0.89 -4.25 -5.00
N PHE A 124 -0.87 -5.37 -5.72
CA PHE A 124 -0.98 -6.71 -5.13
C PHE A 124 0.17 -6.99 -4.15
N LEU A 125 1.42 -6.71 -4.55
CA LEU A 125 2.58 -6.87 -3.67
C LEU A 125 2.53 -5.90 -2.49
N GLN A 126 2.03 -4.68 -2.69
CA GLN A 126 1.79 -3.71 -1.61
C GLN A 126 0.73 -4.22 -0.64
N GLY A 127 -0.23 -5.01 -1.11
CA GLY A 127 -1.25 -5.65 -0.27
C GLY A 127 -0.66 -6.62 0.76
N VAL A 128 0.32 -7.44 0.36
CA VAL A 128 0.87 -8.50 1.21
C VAL A 128 2.13 -8.11 1.95
N ALA A 129 3.04 -7.43 1.25
CA ALA A 129 4.43 -7.28 1.69
C ALA A 129 4.84 -5.83 1.94
N GLY A 130 4.44 -4.92 1.04
CA GLY A 130 4.77 -3.48 1.04
C GLY A 130 6.19 -3.15 1.54
N PHE A 131 6.36 -2.12 2.37
CA PHE A 131 7.69 -1.66 2.85
C PHE A 131 8.76 -1.50 1.74
N GLY A 132 8.35 -1.10 0.53
CA GLY A 132 9.24 -0.92 -0.62
C GLY A 132 9.49 -2.19 -1.45
N VAL A 133 8.97 -3.35 -1.05
CA VAL A 133 8.98 -4.60 -1.83
C VAL A 133 8.43 -4.42 -3.25
N PRO A 134 7.29 -3.74 -3.49
CA PRO A 134 6.77 -3.55 -4.84
C PRO A 134 7.80 -2.93 -5.79
N ILE A 135 8.53 -1.90 -5.33
CA ILE A 135 9.55 -1.22 -6.12
C ILE A 135 10.76 -2.14 -6.34
N ALA A 136 11.22 -2.81 -5.28
CA ALA A 136 12.38 -3.69 -5.34
C ALA A 136 12.20 -4.88 -6.31
N VAL A 137 10.96 -5.35 -6.47
CA VAL A 137 10.62 -6.49 -7.32
C VAL A 137 10.25 -6.06 -8.74
N VAL A 138 9.31 -5.12 -8.87
CA VAL A 138 8.66 -4.86 -10.16
C VAL A 138 9.56 -3.98 -11.04
N ALA A 139 10.36 -3.09 -10.46
CA ALA A 139 11.24 -2.24 -11.25
C ALA A 139 12.31 -3.05 -12.01
N PRO A 140 13.05 -4.01 -11.40
CA PRO A 140 13.95 -4.89 -12.14
C PRO A 140 13.26 -5.71 -13.24
N LEU A 141 12.04 -6.19 -13.00
CA LEU A 141 11.25 -6.91 -14.01
C LEU A 141 10.96 -6.03 -15.23
N LEU A 142 10.50 -4.79 -15.00
CA LEU A 142 10.28 -3.82 -16.07
C LEU A 142 11.58 -3.47 -16.81
N ILE A 143 12.70 -3.30 -16.10
CA ILE A 143 14.01 -3.08 -16.72
C ILE A 143 14.38 -4.27 -17.62
N GLY A 144 14.14 -5.50 -17.17
CA GLY A 144 14.36 -6.71 -17.95
C GLY A 144 13.50 -6.81 -19.21
N LEU A 145 12.34 -6.15 -19.24
CA LEU A 145 11.47 -6.01 -20.42
C LEU A 145 11.90 -4.85 -21.35
N GLY A 146 12.96 -4.10 -21.00
CA GLY A 146 13.50 -3.02 -21.82
C GLY A 146 12.93 -1.64 -21.50
N PHE A 147 12.26 -1.45 -20.35
CA PHE A 147 11.89 -0.12 -19.87
C PHE A 147 13.11 0.60 -19.31
N ALA A 148 13.18 1.92 -19.51
CA ALA A 148 14.25 2.73 -18.91
C ALA A 148 14.19 2.64 -17.37
N PRO A 149 15.33 2.50 -16.66
CA PRO A 149 15.33 2.34 -15.20
C PRO A 149 14.57 3.42 -14.43
N VAL A 150 14.69 4.67 -14.86
CA VAL A 150 13.95 5.79 -14.24
C VAL A 150 12.45 5.62 -14.40
N VAL A 151 11.98 5.18 -15.57
CA VAL A 151 10.55 4.92 -15.82
C VAL A 151 10.08 3.74 -14.98
N ALA A 152 10.84 2.64 -14.94
CA ALA A 152 10.47 1.46 -14.18
C ALA A 152 10.29 1.77 -12.68
N VAL A 153 11.24 2.48 -12.07
CA VAL A 153 11.15 2.87 -10.65
C VAL A 153 10.02 3.86 -10.41
N ALA A 154 9.90 4.91 -11.24
CA ALA A 154 8.88 5.94 -11.07
C ALA A 154 7.47 5.39 -11.28
N ALA A 155 7.24 4.61 -12.35
CA ALA A 155 5.95 4.01 -12.67
C ALA A 155 5.47 3.10 -11.54
N VAL A 156 6.37 2.28 -10.98
CA VAL A 156 6.02 1.37 -9.87
C VAL A 156 5.70 2.17 -8.61
N ALA A 157 6.58 3.09 -8.21
CA ALA A 157 6.39 3.91 -7.01
C ALA A 157 5.06 4.69 -7.05
N ILE A 158 4.73 5.27 -8.20
CA ILE A 158 3.45 5.96 -8.40
C ILE A 158 2.30 4.95 -8.45
N GLY A 159 2.43 3.88 -9.22
CA GLY A 159 1.34 2.98 -9.54
C GLY A 159 0.75 2.29 -8.31
N HIS A 160 1.54 1.84 -7.34
CA HIS A 160 0.99 1.19 -6.14
C HIS A 160 0.57 2.17 -5.02
N SER A 161 0.81 3.47 -5.15
CA SER A 161 0.63 4.44 -4.06
C SER A 161 -0.81 4.50 -3.54
N TRP A 162 -1.81 4.28 -4.40
CA TRP A 162 -3.22 4.22 -4.00
C TRP A 162 -3.54 3.02 -3.08
N SER A 163 -2.75 1.95 -3.10
CA SER A 163 -3.00 0.75 -2.31
C SER A 163 -2.46 0.87 -0.88
N VAL A 164 -1.53 1.80 -0.62
CA VAL A 164 -0.72 1.85 0.63
C VAL A 164 -1.55 1.85 1.91
N THR A 165 -2.66 2.58 1.97
CA THR A 165 -3.48 2.68 3.20
C THR A 165 -4.11 1.35 3.60
N PHE A 166 -4.63 0.57 2.63
CA PHE A 166 -5.17 -0.78 2.87
C PHE A 166 -4.16 -1.90 2.55
N GLY A 167 -2.96 -1.53 2.12
CA GLY A 167 -1.85 -2.43 1.91
C GLY A 167 -1.22 -2.84 3.23
N ASP A 168 -0.27 -3.75 3.16
CA ASP A 168 0.44 -4.27 4.34
C ASP A 168 -0.54 -4.79 5.39
N ILE A 169 -1.55 -5.55 4.94
CA ILE A 169 -2.64 -6.07 5.77
C ILE A 169 -3.34 -4.92 6.54
N ALA A 170 -3.58 -3.82 5.84
CA ALA A 170 -4.16 -2.59 6.38
C ALA A 170 -3.42 -1.98 7.58
N SER A 171 -2.11 -2.22 7.74
CA SER A 171 -1.32 -1.69 8.86
C SER A 171 -1.38 -0.16 8.96
N SER A 172 -1.35 0.55 7.83
CA SER A 172 -1.50 2.02 7.80
C SER A 172 -2.90 2.48 8.22
N PHE A 173 -3.94 1.74 7.81
CA PHE A 173 -5.31 2.00 8.24
C PHE A 173 -5.52 1.69 9.73
N GLN A 174 -4.89 0.64 10.26
CA GLN A 174 -4.88 0.35 11.69
C GLN A 174 -4.21 1.47 12.49
N ALA A 175 -3.07 1.98 12.01
CA ALA A 175 -2.42 3.13 12.62
C ALA A 175 -3.33 4.37 12.64
N LEU A 176 -4.10 4.60 11.56
CA LEU A 176 -5.09 5.68 11.49
C LEU A 176 -6.22 5.51 12.52
N MET A 177 -6.79 4.30 12.65
CA MET A 177 -7.82 4.00 13.67
C MET A 177 -7.29 4.28 15.07
N VAL A 178 -6.08 3.83 15.39
CA VAL A 178 -5.49 4.02 16.72
C VAL A 178 -5.12 5.49 16.99
N ALA A 179 -4.61 6.21 15.98
CA ALA A 179 -4.25 7.61 16.12
C ALA A 179 -5.48 8.52 16.33
N THR A 180 -6.60 8.20 15.67
CA THR A 180 -7.84 8.99 15.75
C THR A 180 -8.77 8.54 16.88
N GLY A 181 -8.65 7.28 17.33
CA GLY A 181 -9.62 6.66 18.23
C GLY A 181 -10.98 6.41 17.59
N LEU A 182 -11.10 6.53 16.27
CA LEU A 182 -12.35 6.33 15.54
C LEU A 182 -12.48 4.87 15.05
N PRO A 183 -13.71 4.33 15.04
CA PRO A 183 -13.98 2.99 14.56
C PRO A 183 -13.74 2.88 13.04
N GLY A 184 -13.27 1.72 12.59
CA GLY A 184 -12.92 1.45 11.19
C GLY A 184 -14.11 1.64 10.25
N GLU A 185 -15.32 1.35 10.72
CA GLU A 185 -16.58 1.51 10.00
C GLU A 185 -16.88 2.97 9.66
N THR A 186 -16.35 3.92 10.45
CA THR A 186 -16.46 5.36 10.16
C THR A 186 -15.38 5.82 9.20
N LEU A 187 -14.17 5.27 9.30
CA LEU A 187 -13.00 5.70 8.51
C LEU A 187 -12.91 5.03 7.13
N ALA A 188 -13.36 3.78 7.02
CA ALA A 188 -13.24 2.96 5.83
C ALA A 188 -13.99 3.55 4.61
N PRO A 189 -15.22 4.08 4.73
CA PRO A 189 -15.92 4.69 3.59
C PRO A 189 -15.14 5.88 3.00
N TRP A 190 -14.65 6.79 3.84
CA TRP A 190 -13.91 7.96 3.39
C TRP A 190 -12.55 7.59 2.79
N SER A 191 -11.84 6.67 3.45
CA SER A 191 -10.58 6.13 2.95
C SER A 191 -10.80 5.46 1.59
N ALA A 192 -11.87 4.68 1.45
CA ALA A 192 -12.18 4.00 0.20
C ALA A 192 -12.48 4.94 -0.95
N VAL A 193 -13.18 6.04 -0.71
CA VAL A 193 -13.45 7.06 -1.73
C VAL A 193 -12.16 7.75 -2.17
N PHE A 194 -11.33 8.21 -1.21
CA PHE A 194 -10.09 8.90 -1.54
C PHE A 194 -9.09 8.01 -2.27
N LEU A 195 -8.96 6.75 -1.84
CA LEU A 195 -8.12 5.77 -2.51
C LEU A 195 -8.69 5.38 -3.86
N GLY A 196 -10.02 5.25 -4.00
CA GLY A 196 -10.68 4.99 -5.28
C GLY A 196 -10.40 6.08 -6.32
N VAL A 197 -10.37 7.35 -5.92
CA VAL A 197 -9.92 8.45 -6.80
C VAL A 197 -8.42 8.33 -7.08
N ALA A 198 -7.61 8.02 -6.06
CA ALA A 198 -6.18 7.84 -6.22
C ALA A 198 -5.81 6.67 -7.13
N VAL A 199 -6.62 5.60 -7.22
CA VAL A 199 -6.43 4.46 -8.16
C VAL A 199 -6.25 4.98 -9.58
N PHE A 200 -7.19 5.83 -10.03
CA PHE A 200 -7.14 6.42 -11.36
C PHE A 200 -5.96 7.38 -11.51
N GLY A 201 -5.71 8.24 -10.51
CA GLY A 201 -4.59 9.18 -10.52
C GLY A 201 -3.23 8.46 -10.64
N CYS A 202 -3.05 7.37 -9.89
CA CYS A 202 -1.85 6.55 -9.92
C CYS A 202 -1.71 5.80 -11.24
N GLY A 203 -2.78 5.20 -11.76
CA GLY A 203 -2.76 4.52 -13.07
C GLY A 203 -2.41 5.48 -14.21
N LEU A 204 -3.06 6.66 -14.24
CA LEU A 204 -2.78 7.72 -15.22
C LEU A 204 -1.34 8.21 -15.11
N ALA A 205 -0.88 8.57 -13.91
CA ALA A 205 0.47 9.06 -13.71
C ALA A 205 1.53 7.99 -14.05
N ALA A 206 1.30 6.72 -13.68
CA ALA A 206 2.19 5.62 -14.03
C ALA A 206 2.29 5.45 -15.55
N ALA A 207 1.16 5.43 -16.28
CA ALA A 207 1.17 5.37 -17.75
C ALA A 207 1.90 6.58 -18.36
N TRP A 208 1.70 7.77 -17.81
CA TRP A 208 2.32 9.01 -18.29
C TRP A 208 3.85 8.96 -18.20
N THR A 209 4.40 8.33 -17.15
CA THR A 209 5.87 8.22 -16.99
C THR A 209 6.58 7.50 -18.13
N PHE A 210 5.88 6.66 -18.90
CA PHE A 210 6.48 5.87 -19.97
C PHE A 210 6.51 6.56 -21.33
N ARG A 211 5.34 6.99 -21.86
CA ARG A 211 5.23 7.64 -23.18
C ARG A 211 4.30 8.86 -23.16
N GLY A 212 4.07 9.45 -21.98
CA GLY A 212 3.20 10.59 -21.80
C GLY A 212 1.81 10.36 -22.39
N TRP A 213 1.39 11.27 -23.26
CA TRP A 213 0.06 11.25 -23.88
C TRP A 213 -0.22 10.02 -24.75
N ALA A 214 0.80 9.45 -25.40
CA ALA A 214 0.62 8.28 -26.25
C ALA A 214 0.25 7.03 -25.42
N ALA A 215 0.85 6.88 -24.23
CA ALA A 215 0.50 5.81 -23.29
C ALA A 215 -0.95 5.96 -22.81
N TRP A 216 -1.43 7.18 -22.53
CA TRP A 216 -2.82 7.39 -22.14
C TRP A 216 -3.80 7.00 -23.24
N ARG A 217 -3.58 7.48 -24.47
CA ARG A 217 -4.45 7.18 -25.61
C ARG A 217 -4.51 5.70 -25.94
N LYS A 218 -3.48 4.92 -25.64
CA LYS A 218 -3.48 3.48 -25.86
C LYS A 218 -3.98 2.71 -24.62
N GLY A 219 -3.67 3.20 -23.43
CA GLY A 219 -4.02 2.60 -22.15
C GLY A 219 -5.43 2.89 -21.65
N TRP A 220 -6.19 3.81 -22.27
CA TRP A 220 -7.48 4.26 -21.72
C TRP A 220 -8.49 3.14 -21.42
N PRO A 221 -8.65 2.06 -22.23
CA PRO A 221 -9.56 0.98 -21.88
C PRO A 221 -9.12 0.26 -20.60
N ALA A 222 -7.82 -0.04 -20.46
CA ALA A 222 -7.26 -0.66 -19.27
C ALA A 222 -7.38 0.24 -18.04
N LEU A 223 -7.04 1.52 -18.17
CA LEU A 223 -7.15 2.52 -17.09
C LEU A 223 -8.58 2.64 -16.56
N LEU A 224 -9.58 2.60 -17.44
CA LEU A 224 -10.97 2.69 -17.03
C LEU A 224 -11.46 1.36 -16.44
N ILE A 225 -11.31 0.25 -17.16
CA ILE A 225 -11.88 -1.04 -16.76
C ILE A 225 -11.18 -1.58 -15.51
N MET A 226 -9.85 -1.63 -15.50
CA MET A 226 -9.10 -2.10 -14.34
C MET A 226 -9.28 -1.13 -13.17
N GLY A 227 -9.25 0.18 -13.41
CA GLY A 227 -9.42 1.19 -12.37
C GLY A 227 -10.76 1.08 -11.64
N VAL A 228 -11.86 0.93 -12.39
CA VAL A 228 -13.20 0.71 -11.81
C VAL A 228 -13.26 -0.56 -10.99
N VAL A 229 -12.70 -1.67 -11.49
CA VAL A 229 -12.70 -2.94 -10.77
C VAL A 229 -11.84 -2.86 -9.51
N MET A 230 -10.64 -2.32 -9.60
CA MET A 230 -9.72 -2.18 -8.45
C MET A 230 -10.33 -1.28 -7.39
N ALA A 231 -10.86 -0.11 -7.75
CA ALA A 231 -11.54 0.79 -6.82
C ALA A 231 -12.79 0.15 -6.21
N GLY A 232 -13.59 -0.55 -7.02
CA GLY A 232 -14.81 -1.22 -6.57
C GLY A 232 -14.54 -2.37 -5.60
N VAL A 233 -13.57 -3.24 -5.90
CA VAL A 233 -13.18 -4.35 -5.01
C VAL A 233 -12.57 -3.83 -3.71
N GLN A 234 -11.69 -2.82 -3.80
CA GLN A 234 -11.10 -2.20 -2.61
C GLN A 234 -12.19 -1.55 -1.74
N ALA A 235 -13.16 -0.86 -2.33
CA ALA A 235 -14.27 -0.27 -1.59
C ALA A 235 -15.17 -1.34 -0.98
N GLY A 236 -15.57 -2.37 -1.74
CA GLY A 236 -16.41 -3.46 -1.25
C GLY A 236 -15.80 -4.18 -0.06
N LEU A 237 -14.52 -4.58 -0.15
CA LEU A 237 -13.82 -5.24 0.95
C LEU A 237 -13.69 -4.34 2.18
N ALA A 238 -13.31 -3.06 1.99
CA ALA A 238 -13.19 -2.13 3.09
C ALA A 238 -14.53 -1.86 3.80
N LEU A 239 -15.63 -1.71 3.05
CA LEU A 239 -16.96 -1.46 3.59
C LEU A 239 -17.57 -2.69 4.27
N SER A 240 -17.14 -3.90 3.91
CA SER A 240 -17.53 -5.15 4.57
C SER A 240 -16.70 -5.48 5.82
N GLY A 241 -15.82 -4.58 6.26
CA GLY A 241 -14.93 -4.83 7.41
C GLY A 241 -13.65 -5.61 7.09
N LEU A 242 -13.49 -6.07 5.84
CA LEU A 242 -12.33 -6.83 5.36
C LEU A 242 -11.23 -5.91 4.82
N TRP A 243 -10.96 -4.78 5.49
CA TRP A 243 -9.95 -3.80 5.05
C TRP A 243 -8.54 -4.39 4.96
N SER A 244 -8.21 -5.40 5.78
CA SER A 244 -6.94 -6.14 5.73
C SER A 244 -6.70 -6.84 4.39
N LEU A 245 -7.76 -7.16 3.66
CA LEU A 245 -7.71 -7.78 2.34
C LEU A 245 -7.94 -6.78 1.21
N ALA A 246 -8.32 -5.53 1.49
CA ALA A 246 -8.82 -4.61 0.47
C ALA A 246 -7.76 -4.22 -0.57
N GLY A 247 -6.54 -3.85 -0.14
CA GLY A 247 -5.45 -3.50 -1.07
C GLY A 247 -4.99 -4.70 -1.91
N PHE A 248 -4.81 -5.84 -1.24
CA PHE A 248 -4.45 -7.11 -1.86
C PHE A 248 -5.49 -7.58 -2.90
N GLY A 249 -6.75 -7.67 -2.48
CA GLY A 249 -7.84 -8.22 -3.27
C GLY A 249 -8.13 -7.36 -4.50
N ALA A 250 -8.02 -6.04 -4.36
CA ALA A 250 -8.14 -5.13 -5.48
C ALA A 250 -7.00 -5.28 -6.48
N GLY A 251 -5.75 -5.44 -6.04
CA GLY A 251 -4.62 -5.74 -6.91
C GLY A 251 -4.82 -7.04 -7.69
N LEU A 252 -5.26 -8.12 -7.03
CA LEU A 252 -5.56 -9.41 -7.65
C LEU A 252 -6.70 -9.31 -8.68
N ALA A 253 -7.79 -8.60 -8.35
CA ALA A 253 -8.90 -8.36 -9.27
C ALA A 253 -8.46 -7.53 -10.49
N GLY A 254 -7.61 -6.53 -10.26
CA GLY A 254 -6.97 -5.75 -11.32
C GLY A 254 -6.14 -6.61 -12.27
N LEU A 255 -5.36 -7.56 -11.74
CA LEU A 255 -4.60 -8.52 -12.56
C LEU A 255 -5.51 -9.47 -13.35
N ALA A 256 -6.54 -10.02 -12.71
CA ALA A 256 -7.48 -10.93 -13.35
C ALA A 256 -8.22 -10.25 -14.52
N VAL A 257 -8.77 -9.06 -14.28
CA VAL A 257 -9.45 -8.27 -15.32
C VAL A 257 -8.45 -7.73 -16.33
N GLY A 258 -7.26 -7.33 -15.90
CA GLY A 258 -6.17 -6.93 -16.78
C GLY A 258 -5.76 -8.03 -17.76
N ALA A 259 -5.75 -9.29 -17.34
CA ALA A 259 -5.49 -10.43 -18.22
C ALA A 259 -6.57 -10.60 -19.31
N LEU A 260 -7.82 -10.23 -19.03
CA LEU A 260 -8.90 -10.21 -20.01
C LEU A 260 -8.78 -9.01 -20.94
N VAL A 261 -8.53 -7.82 -20.37
CA VAL A 261 -8.35 -6.57 -21.13
C VAL A 261 -7.15 -6.65 -22.07
N ALA A 262 -6.07 -7.30 -21.65
CA ALA A 262 -4.88 -7.54 -22.48
C ALA A 262 -5.19 -8.30 -23.78
N ARG A 263 -6.32 -9.04 -23.84
CA ARG A 263 -6.77 -9.74 -25.05
C ARG A 263 -7.52 -8.84 -26.03
N LEU A 264 -7.77 -7.57 -25.72
CA LEU A 264 -8.42 -6.66 -26.67
C LEU A 264 -7.50 -6.38 -27.88
N PRO A 265 -8.04 -6.20 -29.10
CA PRO A 265 -7.24 -5.98 -30.31
C PRO A 265 -6.24 -4.82 -30.22
N ILE A 266 -6.57 -3.77 -29.45
CA ILE A 266 -5.72 -2.60 -29.20
C ILE A 266 -4.38 -2.95 -28.50
N TYR A 267 -4.34 -4.07 -27.76
CA TYR A 267 -3.19 -4.56 -26.98
C TYR A 267 -2.55 -5.82 -27.57
N GLN A 268 -3.02 -6.31 -28.71
CA GLN A 268 -2.43 -7.45 -29.42
C GLN A 268 -1.36 -7.01 -30.45
N SER A 269 -0.74 -5.84 -30.27
CA SER A 269 0.14 -5.25 -31.28
C SER A 269 1.39 -6.09 -31.59
N SER A 270 1.75 -6.14 -32.88
CA SER A 270 2.79 -6.98 -33.49
C SER A 270 4.25 -6.57 -33.21
N ASN A 271 4.49 -5.40 -32.59
CA ASN A 271 5.85 -5.00 -32.20
C ASN A 271 6.24 -5.70 -30.89
N SER A 272 6.80 -6.89 -31.04
CA SER A 272 7.18 -7.78 -29.95
C SER A 272 8.38 -7.20 -29.18
N GLN A 273 8.17 -6.80 -27.92
CA GLN A 273 9.27 -6.96 -26.97
C GLN A 273 9.57 -8.46 -26.85
N PRO A 274 10.85 -8.86 -26.69
CA PRO A 274 11.21 -10.26 -26.52
C PRO A 274 10.35 -10.88 -25.41
N ALA A 275 9.72 -12.02 -25.69
CA ALA A 275 8.97 -12.72 -24.67
C ALA A 275 9.92 -13.01 -23.49
N PRO A 276 9.53 -12.71 -22.24
CA PRO A 276 10.36 -13.02 -21.09
C PRO A 276 10.61 -14.54 -21.04
N PRO A 277 11.68 -15.02 -20.39
CA PRO A 277 11.98 -16.46 -20.30
C PRO A 277 10.81 -17.28 -19.73
N SER A 278 10.79 -18.58 -20.04
CA SER A 278 9.72 -19.46 -19.58
C SER A 278 9.78 -19.62 -18.06
N PRO A 279 8.64 -19.51 -17.37
CA PRO A 279 8.64 -19.62 -15.92
C PRO A 279 9.09 -21.02 -15.50
N ALA A 280 9.90 -21.08 -14.43
CA ALA A 280 10.50 -22.32 -13.95
C ALA A 280 9.45 -23.35 -13.44
N PHE A 281 8.30 -22.86 -13.01
CA PHE A 281 7.18 -23.67 -12.49
C PHE A 281 5.85 -22.94 -12.74
N PRO A 282 4.68 -23.62 -12.64
CA PRO A 282 3.41 -23.03 -13.01
C PRO A 282 3.02 -21.84 -12.13
N LEU A 283 2.33 -20.86 -12.73
CA LEU A 283 1.87 -19.65 -12.06
C LEU A 283 0.95 -19.93 -10.86
N SER A 284 0.15 -21.00 -10.93
CA SER A 284 -0.72 -21.43 -9.82
C SER A 284 0.09 -21.80 -8.58
N LEU A 285 1.21 -22.51 -8.75
CA LEU A 285 2.10 -22.87 -7.65
C LEU A 285 2.81 -21.63 -7.10
N ALA A 286 3.18 -20.68 -7.97
CA ALA A 286 3.80 -19.43 -7.56
C ALA A 286 2.86 -18.54 -6.73
N LEU A 287 1.56 -18.53 -7.06
CA LEU A 287 0.54 -17.78 -6.33
C LEU A 287 0.03 -18.51 -5.07
N ALA A 288 0.32 -19.80 -4.90
CA ALA A 288 -0.24 -20.62 -3.83
C ALA A 288 -0.01 -20.07 -2.41
N PRO A 289 1.18 -19.55 -2.03
CA PRO A 289 1.40 -18.98 -0.70
C PRO A 289 0.49 -17.78 -0.40
N TYR A 290 0.25 -16.94 -1.41
CA TYR A 290 -0.63 -15.78 -1.29
C TYR A 290 -2.11 -16.18 -1.26
N LEU A 291 -2.51 -17.15 -2.08
CA LEU A 291 -3.85 -17.71 -2.04
C LEU A 291 -4.15 -18.36 -0.68
N ALA A 292 -3.17 -19.09 -0.11
CA ALA A 292 -3.28 -19.64 1.23
C ALA A 292 -3.46 -18.54 2.28
N LEU A 293 -2.70 -17.43 2.19
CA LEU A 293 -2.87 -16.29 3.09
C LEU A 293 -4.28 -15.70 3.00
N ILE A 294 -4.82 -15.49 1.80
CA ILE A 294 -6.21 -15.01 1.63
C ILE A 294 -7.17 -15.95 2.33
N ILE A 295 -7.06 -17.26 2.06
CA ILE A 295 -7.99 -18.25 2.60
C ILE A 295 -7.93 -18.23 4.13
N VAL A 296 -6.73 -18.21 4.70
CA VAL A 296 -6.53 -18.18 6.15
C VAL A 296 -7.11 -16.91 6.77
N VAL A 297 -6.77 -15.73 6.23
CA VAL A 297 -7.28 -14.44 6.75
C VAL A 297 -8.79 -14.34 6.58
N THR A 298 -9.32 -14.72 5.42
CA THR A 298 -10.76 -14.70 5.15
C THR A 298 -11.50 -15.65 6.08
N ALA A 299 -10.98 -16.86 6.32
CA ALA A 299 -11.56 -17.78 7.28
C ALA A 299 -11.50 -17.23 8.70
N ALA A 300 -10.37 -16.63 9.09
CA ALA A 300 -10.16 -16.05 10.43
C ALA A 300 -11.08 -14.85 10.71
N GLU A 301 -11.43 -14.07 9.70
CA GLU A 301 -12.29 -12.89 9.84
C GLU A 301 -13.79 -13.22 9.67
N LEU A 302 -14.15 -14.07 8.72
CA LEU A 302 -15.56 -14.34 8.39
C LEU A 302 -16.19 -15.45 9.22
N TRP A 303 -15.39 -16.38 9.76
CA TRP A 303 -15.93 -17.53 10.47
C TRP A 303 -15.97 -17.27 11.98
N PRO A 304 -17.17 -17.11 12.60
CA PRO A 304 -17.26 -16.61 13.98
C PRO A 304 -16.47 -17.43 15.00
N TRP A 305 -16.54 -18.77 14.93
CA TRP A 305 -15.80 -19.63 15.87
C TRP A 305 -14.28 -19.47 15.71
N LEU A 306 -13.78 -19.30 14.48
CA LEU A 306 -12.35 -19.12 14.24
C LEU A 306 -11.91 -17.73 14.69
N HIS A 307 -12.71 -16.71 14.41
CA HIS A 307 -12.48 -15.35 14.87
C HIS A 307 -12.42 -15.27 16.40
N GLU A 308 -13.40 -15.85 17.09
CA GLU A 308 -13.48 -15.87 18.55
C GLU A 308 -12.33 -16.64 19.18
N THR A 309 -11.95 -17.80 18.61
CA THR A 309 -10.83 -18.60 19.13
C THR A 309 -9.48 -17.93 18.94
N LEU A 310 -9.23 -17.32 17.78
CA LEU A 310 -8.00 -16.55 17.54
C LEU A 310 -7.92 -15.29 18.41
N ASN A 311 -9.07 -14.67 18.68
CA ASN A 311 -9.18 -13.49 19.54
C ASN A 311 -9.46 -13.80 21.02
N ALA A 312 -9.39 -15.08 21.43
CA ALA A 312 -9.59 -15.47 22.81
C ALA A 312 -8.44 -14.99 23.71
N VAL A 313 -7.22 -14.96 23.18
CA VAL A 313 -6.03 -14.46 23.88
C VAL A 313 -5.72 -13.05 23.40
N GLN A 314 -6.18 -12.06 24.16
CA GLN A 314 -5.86 -10.66 23.89
C GLN A 314 -4.81 -10.17 24.87
N LEU A 315 -3.62 -9.86 24.36
CA LEU A 315 -2.59 -9.17 25.13
C LEU A 315 -2.99 -7.69 25.26
N ARG A 316 -3.79 -7.39 26.29
CA ARG A 316 -4.17 -6.02 26.65
C ARG A 316 -3.20 -5.49 27.69
N ILE A 317 -2.42 -4.48 27.32
CA ILE A 317 -1.61 -3.73 28.28
C ILE A 317 -2.49 -2.55 28.74
N PRO A 318 -2.97 -2.53 30.00
CA PRO A 318 -3.69 -1.37 30.52
C PRO A 318 -2.75 -0.17 30.48
N PHE A 319 -3.16 0.87 29.75
CA PHE A 319 -2.37 2.05 29.50
C PHE A 319 -3.09 3.26 30.09
N PRO A 320 -2.40 4.13 30.85
CA PRO A 320 -2.99 5.33 31.46
C PRO A 320 -3.45 6.37 30.43
#